data_AF-A0A9D3YI21-F1
#
_entry.id   AF-A0A9D3YI21-F1
#
_cell.length_a   1.000
_cell.length_b   1.000
_cell.length_c   1.000
_cell.angle_alpha   90.00
_cell.angle_beta   90.00
_cell.angle_gamma   90.00
#
_symmetry.space_group_name_H-M   'P 1'
#
loop_
_entity.id
_entity.type
_entity.pdbx_description
1 polymer ?
#
loop_
_entity_poly.entity_id
_entity_poly.type
_entity_poly.pdbx_seq_one_letter_code
_entity_poly.pdbx_strand_id
1 'polypeptide(L)'
;MGSSDITVNENVSSTIACYVDSNPGSAITLLKDGILIKKTWGSHELESTLRNYCNDSGVYTCTSVNDYNTDGASIKNIYYNVQCKLY
;
A
#
# COMPACT_ATOMS: atom_id res chain seq x y z
N MET A 1 12.47 4.04 -3.41
CA MET A 1 11.46 3.03 -2.99
C MET A 1 11.53 1.87 -3.98
N GLY A 2 11.73 0.64 -3.51
CA GLY A 2 11.69 -0.56 -4.36
C GLY A 2 10.27 -1.12 -4.49
N SER A 3 10.11 -2.29 -5.08
CA SER A 3 8.87 -3.07 -5.00
C SER A 3 8.85 -3.96 -3.75
N SER A 4 7.67 -4.46 -3.39
CA SER A 4 7.53 -5.51 -2.36
C SER A 4 6.56 -6.56 -2.85
N ASP A 5 6.80 -7.81 -2.44
CA ASP A 5 5.97 -8.96 -2.79
C ASP A 5 5.44 -9.58 -1.50
N ILE A 6 4.12 -9.69 -1.39
CA ILE A 6 3.44 -10.20 -0.21
C ILE A 6 2.52 -11.34 -0.65
N THR A 7 2.64 -12.47 0.06
CA THR A 7 1.76 -13.63 -0.12
C THR A 7 0.99 -13.89 1.16
N VAL A 8 -0.33 -14.03 1.04
CA VAL A 8 -1.24 -14.25 2.18
C VAL A 8 -2.23 -15.36 1.88
N ASN A 9 -2.80 -15.95 2.91
CA ASN A 9 -3.85 -16.95 2.76
C ASN A 9 -5.23 -16.29 2.67
N GLU A 10 -6.09 -16.84 1.80
CA GLU A 10 -7.50 -16.44 1.72
C GLU A 10 -8.19 -16.64 3.08
N ASN A 11 -9.14 -15.75 3.40
CA ASN A 11 -9.91 -15.71 4.65
C ASN A 11 -9.09 -15.46 5.92
N VAL A 12 -7.81 -15.12 5.80
CA VAL A 12 -6.98 -14.62 6.90
C VAL A 12 -6.88 -13.11 6.79
N SER A 13 -6.99 -12.39 7.90
CA SER A 13 -6.76 -10.93 7.89
C SER A 13 -5.27 -10.62 7.81
N SER A 14 -4.92 -9.55 7.12
CA SER A 14 -3.55 -9.09 6.90
C SER A 14 -3.49 -7.57 6.97
N THR A 15 -2.28 -7.02 7.11
CA THR A 15 -2.08 -5.57 7.10
C THR A 15 -1.14 -5.20 5.95
N ILE A 16 -1.54 -4.24 5.13
CA ILE A 16 -0.65 -3.54 4.22
C ILE A 16 -0.18 -2.28 4.91
N ALA A 17 1.14 -2.11 4.98
CA ALA A 17 1.79 -0.95 5.55
C ALA A 17 2.70 -0.27 4.54
N CYS A 18 2.60 1.05 4.49
CA CYS A 18 3.53 1.92 3.80
C CYS A 18 4.31 2.71 4.84
N TYR A 19 5.63 2.60 4.79
CA TYR A 19 6.53 3.44 5.56
C TYR A 19 7.31 4.33 4.61
N VAL A 20 7.44 5.59 4.98
CA VAL A 20 8.17 6.60 4.20
C VAL A 20 9.14 7.32 5.13
N ASP A 21 10.37 7.41 4.67
CA ASP A 21 11.39 8.22 5.34
C ASP A 21 11.33 9.62 4.72
N SER A 22 10.64 10.53 5.41
CA SER A 22 10.41 11.89 4.94
C SER A 22 10.46 12.85 6.11
N ASN A 23 11.09 14.01 5.95
CA ASN A 23 11.03 15.08 6.93
C ASN A 23 10.87 16.42 6.18
N PRO A 24 9.75 17.16 6.31
CA PRO A 24 8.61 16.91 7.20
C PRO A 24 7.77 15.69 6.80
N GLY A 25 6.75 15.32 7.59
CA GLY A 25 5.91 14.16 7.31
C GLY A 25 5.18 14.29 5.96
N SER A 26 4.99 13.16 5.26
CA SER A 26 4.40 13.14 3.91
C SER A 26 2.89 12.96 3.92
N ALA A 27 2.24 13.38 2.84
CA ALA A 27 0.93 12.88 2.44
C ALA A 27 1.08 11.51 1.75
N ILE A 28 0.63 10.45 2.41
CA ILE A 28 0.74 9.07 1.93
C ILE A 28 -0.62 8.62 1.44
N THR A 29 -0.68 8.05 0.24
CA THR A 29 -1.90 7.51 -0.39
C THR A 29 -1.67 6.05 -0.76
N LEU A 30 -2.58 5.17 -0.37
CA LEU A 30 -2.60 3.77 -0.74
C LEU A 30 -3.73 3.52 -1.75
N LEU A 31 -3.37 2.96 -2.89
CA LEU A 31 -4.26 2.65 -4.00
C LEU A 31 -4.21 1.13 -4.26
N LYS A 32 -5.32 0.52 -4.69
CA LYS A 32 -5.35 -0.80 -5.32
C LYS A 32 -5.87 -0.64 -6.73
N ASP A 33 -5.06 -1.02 -7.72
CA ASP A 33 -5.43 -0.93 -9.14
C ASP A 33 -5.95 0.48 -9.52
N GLY A 34 -5.37 1.52 -8.92
CA GLY A 34 -5.75 2.94 -9.12
C GLY A 34 -6.91 3.45 -8.24
N ILE A 35 -7.56 2.58 -7.45
CA ILE A 35 -8.67 2.95 -6.56
C ILE A 35 -8.14 3.29 -5.17
N LEU A 36 -8.54 4.43 -4.62
CA LEU A 36 -8.14 4.88 -3.28
C LEU A 36 -8.67 3.95 -2.19
N ILE A 37 -7.75 3.40 -1.38
CA ILE A 37 -8.08 2.64 -0.16
C ILE A 37 -8.01 3.54 1.06
N LYS A 38 -6.88 4.24 1.23
CA LYS A 38 -6.61 5.07 2.41
C LYS A 38 -5.63 6.18 2.09
N LYS A 39 -5.77 7.31 2.79
CA LYS A 39 -4.86 8.45 2.70
C LYS A 39 -4.61 9.04 4.08
N THR A 40 -3.41 9.57 4.28
CA THR A 40 -3.00 10.34 5.46
C THR A 40 -2.16 11.55 5.05
N TRP A 41 -1.97 12.51 5.96
CA TRP A 41 -1.22 13.74 5.75
C TRP A 41 -0.26 13.99 6.91
N GLY A 42 0.93 14.52 6.63
CA GLY A 42 1.93 14.79 7.66
C GLY A 42 2.40 13.54 8.41
N SER A 43 2.33 12.36 7.78
CA SER A 43 2.66 11.08 8.40
C SER A 43 3.91 10.45 7.79
N HIS A 44 4.53 9.54 8.53
CA HIS A 44 5.63 8.69 8.07
C HIS A 44 5.15 7.27 7.77
N GLU A 45 3.90 6.96 8.13
CA GLU A 45 3.32 5.64 7.93
C GLU A 45 1.83 5.70 7.58
N LEU A 46 1.39 4.68 6.84
CA LEU A 46 -0.01 4.39 6.58
C LEU A 46 -0.21 2.88 6.60
N GLU A 47 -1.12 2.42 7.44
CA GLU A 47 -1.50 1.00 7.53
C GLU A 47 -2.98 0.80 7.20
N SER A 48 -3.30 -0.30 6.52
CA SER A 48 -4.67 -0.74 6.26
C SER A 48 -4.79 -2.24 6.45
N THR A 49 -5.74 -2.67 7.27
CA THR A 49 -6.09 -4.08 7.42
C THR A 49 -7.01 -4.51 6.29
N LEU A 50 -6.67 -5.62 5.65
CA LEU A 50 -7.45 -6.26 4.60
C LEU A 50 -7.98 -7.59 5.11
N ARG A 51 -9.20 -7.91 4.69
CA ARG A 51 -9.74 -9.27 4.79
C ARG A 51 -9.51 -9.94 3.44
N ASN A 52 -8.62 -10.92 3.39
CA ASN A 52 -8.13 -11.42 2.11
C ASN A 52 -9.17 -12.29 1.39
N TYR A 53 -9.68 -11.80 0.28
CA TYR A 53 -10.41 -12.55 -0.72
C TYR A 53 -9.56 -12.78 -1.96
N CYS A 54 -9.87 -13.80 -2.75
CA CYS A 54 -9.13 -14.12 -3.98
C CYS A 54 -8.96 -12.92 -4.93
N ASN A 55 -10.01 -12.10 -5.08
CA ASN A 55 -10.04 -10.91 -5.91
C ASN A 55 -9.28 -9.70 -5.32
N ASP A 56 -8.79 -9.82 -4.08
CA ASP A 56 -7.94 -8.79 -3.47
C ASP A 56 -6.49 -8.88 -3.92
N SER A 57 -6.12 -9.95 -4.63
CA SER A 57 -4.86 -10.03 -5.35
C SER A 57 -4.76 -8.88 -6.36
N GLY A 58 -3.55 -8.33 -6.52
CA GLY A 58 -3.32 -7.21 -7.42
C GLY A 58 -2.15 -6.34 -6.99
N VAL A 59 -2.04 -5.16 -7.61
CA VAL A 59 -0.97 -4.21 -7.31
C VAL A 59 -1.53 -3.12 -6.39
N TYR A 60 -0.95 -3.05 -5.20
CA TYR A 60 -1.19 -1.96 -4.28
C TYR A 60 -0.09 -0.93 -4.47
N THR A 61 -0.46 0.30 -4.80
CA THR A 61 0.47 1.39 -5.05
C THR A 61 0.41 2.36 -3.90
N CYS A 62 1.56 2.56 -3.27
CA CYS A 62 1.74 3.60 -2.29
C CYS A 62 2.44 4.81 -2.89
N THR A 63 1.86 5.99 -2.71
CA THR A 63 2.45 7.23 -3.17
C THR A 63 2.64 8.18 -2.01
N SER A 64 3.80 8.83 -1.92
CA SER A 64 4.06 9.84 -0.89
C SER A 64 4.55 11.15 -1.46
N VAL A 65 3.93 12.24 -1.03
CA VAL A 65 4.27 13.62 -1.42
C VAL A 65 4.52 14.43 -0.16
N ASN A 66 5.60 15.20 -0.17
CA ASN A 66 6.06 16.09 0.88
C ASN A 66 6.51 17.40 0.22
N ASP A 67 6.77 18.41 1.05
CA ASP A 67 7.19 19.75 0.65
C ASP A 67 8.49 19.77 -0.18
N TYR A 68 9.31 18.72 -0.09
CA TYR A 68 10.55 18.57 -0.85
C TYR A 68 10.43 17.76 -2.15
N ASN A 69 9.35 17.02 -2.36
CA ASN A 69 9.13 16.21 -3.57
C ASN A 69 7.77 16.51 -4.22
N THR A 70 7.39 17.80 -4.25
CA THR A 70 6.14 18.28 -4.85
C THR A 70 6.02 17.96 -6.34
N ASP A 71 7.15 17.85 -7.05
CA ASP A 71 7.19 17.57 -8.49
C ASP A 71 7.24 16.07 -8.83
N GLY A 72 7.32 15.20 -7.82
CA GLY A 72 7.42 13.75 -8.03
C GLY A 72 7.05 12.97 -6.77
N ALA A 73 5.82 12.43 -6.76
CA ALA A 73 5.42 11.49 -5.73
C ALA A 73 6.38 10.30 -5.72
N SER A 74 6.89 9.95 -4.54
CA SER A 74 7.64 8.71 -4.40
C SER A 74 6.66 7.54 -4.47
N ILE A 75 6.88 6.61 -5.40
CA ILE A 75 5.98 5.50 -5.68
C ILE A 75 6.60 4.19 -5.19
N LYS A 76 5.80 3.38 -4.50
CA LYS A 76 6.11 2.02 -4.09
C LYS A 76 5.01 1.07 -4.55
N ASN A 77 5.34 0.11 -5.40
CA ASN A 77 4.43 -0.95 -5.78
C ASN A 77 4.56 -2.16 -4.83
N ILE A 78 3.43 -2.69 -4.40
CA ILE A 78 3.30 -3.85 -3.54
C ILE A 78 2.48 -4.88 -4.32
N TYR A 79 3.14 -5.95 -4.78
CA TYR A 79 2.52 -7.07 -5.44
C TYR A 79 1.88 -7.97 -4.39
N TYR A 80 0.56 -7.98 -4.36
CA TYR A 80 -0.21 -8.65 -3.33
C TYR A 80 -0.85 -9.91 -3.90
N ASN A 81 -0.49 -11.06 -3.34
CA ASN A 81 -0.90 -12.38 -3.84
C ASN A 81 -1.69 -13.13 -2.77
N VAL A 82 -2.97 -13.37 -3.02
CA VAL A 82 -3.83 -14.17 -2.13
C VAL A 82 -3.83 -15.62 -2.61
N GLN A 83 -3.43 -16.54 -1.73
CA GLN A 83 -3.51 -17.98 -1.97
C GLN A 83 -4.96 -18.44 -1.79
N CYS A 84 -5.64 -18.58 -2.92
CA CYS A 84 -7.01 -19.09 -3.02
C CYS A 84 -7.10 -20.55 -2.64
N LYS A 85 -8.13 -20.90 -1.85
CA LYS A 85 -8.50 -22.30 -1.69
C LYS A 85 -9.21 -22.77 -2.96
N LEU A 86 -8.63 -23.78 -3.61
CA LEU A 86 -9.32 -24.53 -4.66
C LEU A 86 -10.28 -25.50 -3.96
N TYR A 87 -11.58 -25.34 -4.22
CA TYR A 87 -12.62 -26.26 -3.77
C TYR A 87 -13.04 -27.19 -4.91
#